data_AF-A0A7U6M3B3-F1
#
_entry.id   AF-A0A7U6M3B3-F1
#
_cell.length_a   1.000
_cell.length_b   1.000
_cell.length_c   1.000
_cell.angle_alpha   90.00
_cell.angle_beta   90.00
_cell.angle_gamma   90.00
#
_symmetry.space_group_name_H-M   'P 1'
#
loop_
_entity.id
_entity.type
_entity.pdbx_description
1 polymer ?
#
loop_
_entity_poly.entity_id
_entity_poly.type
_entity_poly.pdbx_seq_one_letter_code
_entity_poly.pdbx_strand_id
1 'polypeptide(L)' 'MDKATVTADTLELILLNQQALRAGIEELALWIKQRGSVPACDSVMIALQTLDANAEGIEQGIRVLRGD' A
#
# COMPACT_ATOMS: atom_id res chain seq x y z
N MET A 1 -10.66 -1.95 -25.55
CA MET A 1 -10.65 -1.44 -24.17
C MET A 1 -10.14 -0.01 -24.24
N ASP A 2 -10.84 0.95 -23.65
CA ASP A 2 -10.39 2.34 -23.68
C ASP A 2 -9.20 2.56 -22.73
N LYS A 3 -8.51 3.68 -22.91
CA LYS A 3 -7.32 4.01 -22.11
C LYS A 3 -7.65 4.19 -20.63
N ALA A 4 -8.83 4.70 -20.29
CA ALA A 4 -9.22 4.92 -18.90
C ALA A 4 -9.39 3.59 -18.15
N THR A 5 -10.06 2.62 -18.77
CA THR A 5 -10.26 1.27 -18.25
C THR A 5 -8.93 0.56 -18.07
N VAL A 6 -8.03 0.57 -19.07
CA VAL A 6 -6.71 -0.09 -18.95
C VAL A 6 -5.88 0.55 -17.83
N THR A 7 -5.98 1.87 -17.67
CA THR A 7 -5.28 2.60 -16.60
C THR A 7 -5.86 2.23 -15.23
N ALA A 8 -7.18 2.18 -15.08
CA ALA A 8 -7.84 1.78 -13.83
C ALA A 8 -7.48 0.35 -13.43
N ASP A 9 -7.54 -0.61 -14.36
CA ASP A 9 -7.18 -2.01 -14.10
C ASP A 9 -5.69 -2.15 -13.70
N THR A 10 -4.81 -1.37 -14.33
CA THR A 10 -3.39 -1.35 -13.94
C THR A 10 -3.20 -0.78 -12.54
N LEU A 11 -3.92 0.30 -12.21
CA LEU A 11 -3.89 0.92 -10.89
C LEU A 11 -4.44 -0.02 -9.81
N GLU A 12 -5.45 -0.84 -10.11
CA GLU A 12 -5.96 -1.87 -9.18
C GLU A 12 -4.91 -2.92 -8.84
N LEU A 13 -4.11 -3.36 -9.83
CA LEU A 13 -2.97 -4.24 -9.57
C LEU A 13 -1.91 -3.57 -8.68
N ILE A 14 -1.67 -2.27 -8.88
CA ILE A 14 -0.73 -1.51 -8.05
C ILE A 14 -1.29 -1.32 -6.63
N LEU A 15 -2.60 -1.08 -6.49
CA LEU A 15 -3.29 -0.99 -5.20
C LEU A 15 -3.15 -2.31 -4.41
N LEU A 16 -3.38 -3.45 -5.08
CA LEU A 16 -3.15 -4.77 -4.50
C LEU A 16 -1.70 -4.94 -4.02
N ASN A 17 -0.72 -4.44 -4.78
CA ASN A 17 0.66 -4.44 -4.35
C ASN A 17 0.91 -3.55 -3.11
N GLN A 18 0.27 -2.38 -2.99
CA GLN A 18 0.39 -1.56 -1.77
C GLN A 18 -0.11 -2.33 -0.54
N GLN A 19 -1.27 -2.98 -0.66
CA GLN A 19 -1.87 -3.78 0.40
C GLN A 19 -0.99 -4.98 0.79
N ALA A 20 -0.46 -5.70 -0.20
CA ALA A 20 0.43 -6.83 0.03
C ALA A 20 1.75 -6.43 0.71
N LEU A 21 2.36 -5.32 0.26
CA LEU A 21 3.58 -4.78 0.87
C LEU A 21 3.34 -4.33 2.31
N ARG A 22 2.21 -3.64 2.56
CA ARG A 22 1.83 -3.21 3.91
C ARG A 22 1.73 -4.42 4.83
N ALA A 23 0.95 -5.44 4.45
CA ALA A 23 0.79 -6.65 5.25
C ALA A 23 2.14 -7.35 5.53
N GLY A 24 3.01 -7.45 4.52
CA GLY A 24 4.34 -8.05 4.69
C GLY A 24 5.25 -7.27 5.66
N ILE A 25 5.17 -5.94 5.64
CA ILE A 25 5.94 -5.08 6.55
C ILE A 25 5.38 -5.13 7.97
N GLU A 26 4.05 -5.19 8.14
CA GLU A 26 3.41 -5.38 9.45
C GLU A 26 3.84 -6.71 10.10
N GLU A 27 3.79 -7.81 9.36
CA GLU A 27 4.26 -9.13 9.81
C GLU A 27 5.74 -9.10 10.22
N LEU A 28 6.60 -8.48 9.40
CA LEU A 28 8.02 -8.32 9.73
C LEU A 28 8.23 -7.50 11.01
N ALA A 29 7.48 -6.43 11.18
CA ALA A 29 7.57 -5.57 12.36
C ALA A 29 7.14 -6.31 13.64
N LEU A 30 6.08 -7.11 13.55
CA LEU A 30 5.63 -7.97 14.64
C LEU A 30 6.71 -8.99 15.02
N TRP A 31 7.34 -9.63 14.04
CA TRP A 31 8.42 -10.59 14.27
C TRP A 31 9.65 -9.95 14.92
N ILE A 32 10.04 -8.75 14.49
CA ILE A 32 11.16 -8.01 15.09
C ILE A 32 10.83 -7.60 16.53
N LYS A 33 9.61 -7.12 16.79
CA LYS A 33 9.13 -6.74 18.13
C LYS A 33 9.19 -7.93 19.11
N GLN A 34 8.81 -9.13 18.65
CA GLN A 34 8.89 -10.36 19.44
C GLN A 34 10.33 -10.75 19.84
N ARG A 35 11.35 -10.26 19.13
CA ARG A 35 12.77 -10.53 19.41
C ARG A 35 13.48 -9.46 20.24
N GLY A 36 12.73 -8.47 20.75
CA GLY A 36 13.26 -7.45 21.68
C GLY A 36 14.05 -6.30 21.04
N SER A 37 14.00 -6.16 19.71
CA SER A 37 14.65 -5.04 19.01
C SER A 37 13.69 -3.86 18.87
N VAL A 38 13.93 -2.80 19.66
CA VAL A 38 13.10 -1.59 19.74
C VAL A 38 13.35 -0.56 18.62
N PRO A 39 14.58 -0.36 18.08
CA PRO A 39 14.83 0.68 17.06
C PRO A 39 14.14 0.47 15.71
N ALA A 40 13.67 -0.74 15.41
CA ALA A 40 13.03 -1.06 14.13
C ALA A 40 11.60 -0.49 13.98
N CYS A 41 10.96 -0.05 15.06
CA CYS A 41 9.56 0.40 15.01
C CYS A 41 9.35 1.69 14.19
N ASP A 42 10.24 2.68 14.31
CA ASP A 42 10.00 3.99 13.69
C ASP A 42 10.12 3.94 12.16
N SER A 43 11.13 3.23 11.64
CA SER A 43 11.30 3.06 10.18
C SER A 43 10.17 2.25 9.56
N VAL A 44 9.65 1.24 10.26
CA VAL A 44 8.47 0.48 9.82
C VAL A 44 7.24 1.38 9.78
N MET A 45 6.99 2.18 10.83
CA MET A 45 5.82 3.06 10.88
C MET A 45 5.82 4.06 9.72
N ILE A 46 6.96 4.67 9.39
CA ILE A 46 7.08 5.58 8.25
C ILE A 46 6.80 4.86 6.92
N ALA A 47 7.28 3.62 6.77
CA ALA A 47 7.02 2.82 5.57
C ALA A 47 5.52 2.50 5.42
N LEU A 48 4.85 2.10 6.52
CA LEU A 48 3.41 1.81 6.53
C LEU A 48 2.59 3.07 6.19
N GLN A 49 2.92 4.22 6.77
CA GLN A 49 2.27 5.49 6.45
C GLN A 49 2.42 5.87 4.97
N THR A 50 3.59 5.62 4.39
CA THR A 50 3.83 5.89 2.97
C THR A 50 2.99 4.98 2.07
N LEU A 51 2.86 3.69 2.42
CA LEU A 51 2.03 2.75 1.68
C LEU A 51 0.54 3.11 1.77
N ASP A 52 0.07 3.56 2.93
CA ASP A 52 -1.31 4.02 3.11
C ASP A 52 -1.62 5.24 2.26
N ALA A 53 -0.76 6.27 2.29
CA ALA A 53 -0.94 7.47 1.48
C ALA A 53 -0.94 7.16 -0.02
N ASN A 54 -0.11 6.22 -0.46
CA ASN A 54 -0.10 5.76 -1.85
C ASN A 54 -1.39 5.00 -2.20
N ALA A 55 -1.85 4.10 -1.33
CA ALA A 55 -3.09 3.36 -1.54
C ALA A 55 -4.29 4.31 -1.66
N GLU A 56 -4.41 5.30 -0.78
CA GLU A 56 -5.45 6.32 -0.83
C GLU A 56 -5.43 7.13 -2.14
N GLY A 57 -4.24 7.57 -2.57
CA GLY A 57 -4.09 8.30 -3.84
C GLY A 57 -4.44 7.45 -5.06
N ILE A 58 -4.06 6.17 -5.06
CA ILE A 58 -4.39 5.23 -6.12
C ILE A 58 -5.89 4.95 -6.15
N GLU A 59 -6.53 4.71 -5.01
CA GLU A 59 -7.99 4.52 -4.91
C GLU A 59 -8.75 5.72 -5.47
N GLN A 60 -8.33 6.94 -5.12
CA GLN A 60 -8.92 8.16 -5.67
C GLN A 60 -8.76 8.23 -7.20
N GLY A 61 -7.57 7.89 -7.71
CA GLY A 61 -7.33 7.83 -9.16
C GLY A 61 -8.21 6.80 -9.87
N ILE A 62 -8.41 5.61 -9.27
CA ILE A 62 -9.31 4.58 -9.81
C ILE A 62 -10.74 5.09 -9.87
N ARG A 63 -11.27 5.70 -8.80
CA ARG A 63 -12.64 6.25 -8.77
C ARG A 63 -12.86 7.25 -9.91
N VAL A 64 -11.93 8.19 -10.08
CA VAL A 64 -11.98 9.17 -11.18
C VAL A 64 -11.98 8.51 -12.56
N LEU A 65 -11.19 7.45 -12.77
CA LEU A 65 -11.12 6.75 -14.05
C LEU A 65 -12.35 5.87 -14.32
N ARG A 66 -12.99 5.34 -13.27
CA ARG A 66 -14.21 4.53 -13.37
C ARG A 66 -15.49 5.36 -13.42
N GLY A 67 -15.42 6.62 -12.99
CA GLY A 67 -16.57 7.53 -12.94
C GLY A 67 -17.39 7.40 -11.65
N ASP A 68 -16.77 6.91 -10.57
CA ASP A 68 -17.36 6.73 -9.23
C ASP A 68 -17.17 7.96 -8.32
#